data_AF-A0A2H5YHR6-F1
#
_entry.id   AF-A0A2H5YHR6-F1
#
_cell.length_a   1.000
_cell.length_b   1.000
_cell.length_c   1.000
_cell.angle_alpha   90.00
_cell.angle_beta   90.00
_cell.angle_gamma   90.00
#
_symmetry.space_group_name_H-M   'P 1'
#
loop_
_entity.id
_entity.type
_entity.pdbx_description
1 polymer ?
#
loop_
_entity_poly.entity_id
_entity_poly.type
_entity_poly.pdbx_seq_one_letter_code
_entity_poly.pdbx_strand_id
1 'polypeptide(L)'
;MQRAVKLSVAALSVLAALAFLPALADAQPRLLESTPKEGAKLGRPPQVMLLCFNEPIAAATPNDYSLTLARAGGATVPVTATPVRGNTCLEARANWPEDATGSYALSWRVRQQQGGQALSGTLSFSIAPPSPPDVLRLALITIAAVGGAALLALVLTLFRHSIGFEPHRPPAETESESLVGHH
;
A
#
# COMPACT_ATOMS: atom_id res chain seq x y z
N MET A 1 10.92 9.77 77.17
CA MET A 1 11.77 9.14 76.12
C MET A 1 11.05 8.01 75.36
N GLN A 2 10.38 7.06 76.00
CA GLN A 2 9.71 5.94 75.31
C GLN A 2 8.60 6.33 74.30
N ARG A 3 7.88 7.46 74.50
CA ARG A 3 6.86 7.95 73.55
C ARG A 3 7.47 8.46 72.24
N ALA A 4 8.63 9.12 72.30
CA ALA A 4 9.32 9.65 71.12
C ALA A 4 9.87 8.51 70.24
N VAL A 5 10.44 7.47 70.85
CA VAL A 5 10.93 6.28 70.13
C VAL A 5 9.79 5.52 69.43
N LYS A 6 8.62 5.40 70.05
CA LYS A 6 7.44 4.76 69.45
C LYS A 6 6.90 5.52 68.23
N LEU A 7 6.94 6.86 68.27
CA LEU A 7 6.55 7.71 67.14
C LEU A 7 7.51 7.58 65.96
N SER A 8 8.81 7.46 66.21
CA SER A 8 9.81 7.26 65.14
C SER A 8 9.67 5.91 64.45
N VAL A 9 9.41 4.83 65.19
CA VAL A 9 9.22 3.49 64.60
C VAL A 9 7.94 3.42 63.75
N ALA A 10 6.85 4.04 64.23
CA ALA A 10 5.59 4.10 63.47
C ALA A 10 5.71 4.95 62.20
N ALA A 11 6.47 6.06 62.23
CA ALA A 11 6.72 6.86 61.04
C ALA A 11 7.55 6.09 59.99
N LEU A 12 8.54 5.32 60.43
CA LEU A 12 9.39 4.54 59.54
C LEU A 12 8.64 3.37 58.89
N SER A 13 7.72 2.72 59.62
CA SER A 13 6.90 1.63 59.08
C SER A 13 5.89 2.12 58.04
N VAL A 14 5.28 3.29 58.25
CA VAL A 14 4.40 3.92 57.25
C VAL A 14 5.19 4.30 55.99
N LEU A 15 6.38 4.92 56.14
CA LEU A 15 7.21 5.30 55.00
C LEU A 15 7.69 4.08 54.20
N ALA A 16 8.01 2.97 54.88
CA ALA A 16 8.36 1.70 54.23
C ALA A 16 7.16 1.10 53.47
N ALA A 17 5.94 1.17 54.03
CA ALA A 17 4.74 0.68 53.35
C ALA A 17 4.40 1.47 52.07
N LEU A 18 4.69 2.78 52.05
CA LEU A 18 4.53 3.63 50.85
C LEU A 18 5.53 3.28 49.73
N ALA A 19 6.71 2.73 50.04
CA ALA A 19 7.68 2.28 49.05
C ALA A 19 7.29 0.97 48.34
N PHE A 20 6.33 0.22 48.91
CA PHE A 20 5.78 -1.02 48.32
C PHE A 20 4.46 -0.81 47.58
N LEU A 21 3.97 0.43 47.47
CA LEU A 21 2.82 0.70 46.60
C LEU A 21 3.26 0.43 45.15
N PRO A 22 2.65 -0.53 44.44
CA PRO A 22 2.95 -0.73 43.04
C PRO A 22 2.65 0.58 42.33
N ALA A 23 3.64 1.12 41.62
CA ALA A 23 3.39 2.20 40.70
C ALA A 23 2.29 1.70 39.76
N LEU A 24 1.11 2.32 39.83
CA LEU A 24 0.05 2.13 38.85
C LEU A 24 0.56 2.72 37.54
N ALA A 25 1.47 2.01 36.88
CA ALA A 25 1.83 2.29 35.51
C ALA A 25 0.54 2.11 34.71
N ASP A 26 0.15 3.16 33.99
CA ASP A 26 -1.03 3.17 33.14
C ASP A 26 -0.82 2.16 32.00
N ALA A 27 -1.12 0.89 32.29
CA ALA A 27 -0.90 -0.27 31.43
C ALA A 27 -1.99 -0.43 30.38
N GLN A 28 -2.69 0.65 30.03
CA GLN A 28 -3.66 0.63 28.96
C GLN A 28 -2.91 0.71 27.61
N PRO A 29 -3.12 -0.27 26.70
CA PRO A 29 -2.49 -0.26 25.40
C PRO A 29 -3.10 0.90 24.61
N ARG A 30 -2.26 1.84 24.17
CA ARG A 30 -2.61 3.00 23.34
C ARG A 30 -2.04 2.81 21.95
N LEU A 31 -2.80 3.19 20.93
CA LEU A 31 -2.32 3.20 19.55
C LEU A 31 -1.24 4.28 19.40
N LEU A 32 -0.02 3.88 19.05
CA LEU A 32 1.10 4.78 18.79
C LEU A 32 1.18 5.17 17.32
N GLU A 33 1.00 4.17 16.45
CA GLU A 33 1.20 4.34 15.02
C GLU A 33 0.25 3.44 14.24
N SER A 34 -0.21 3.95 13.11
CA SER A 34 -0.96 3.19 12.13
C SER A 34 -0.43 3.41 10.72
N THR A 35 -0.61 2.40 9.87
CA THR A 35 -0.50 2.49 8.42
C THR A 35 -1.71 1.77 7.84
N PRO A 36 -2.60 2.43 7.08
CA PRO A 36 -2.60 3.86 6.77
C PRO A 36 -2.71 4.76 8.01
N LYS A 37 -2.27 6.02 7.87
CA LYS A 37 -2.48 7.06 8.89
C LYS A 37 -3.95 7.51 8.89
N GLU A 38 -4.40 8.10 9.99
CA GLU A 38 -5.73 8.71 10.06
C GLU A 38 -5.90 9.74 8.94
N GLY A 39 -7.03 9.67 8.23
CA GLY A 39 -7.35 10.55 7.11
C GLY A 39 -6.52 10.32 5.85
N ALA A 40 -5.72 9.25 5.78
CA ALA A 40 -4.87 8.98 4.61
C ALA A 40 -5.69 8.87 3.31
N LYS A 41 -5.14 9.42 2.22
CA LYS A 41 -5.68 9.31 0.86
C LYS A 41 -4.75 8.43 0.03
N LEU A 42 -5.22 7.25 -0.33
CA LEU A 42 -4.43 6.23 -1.01
C LEU A 42 -4.81 6.19 -2.50
N GLY A 43 -3.84 5.99 -3.38
CA GLY A 43 -4.11 5.76 -4.81
C GLY A 43 -4.52 4.33 -5.14
N ARG A 44 -4.34 3.40 -4.20
CA ARG A 44 -4.66 1.97 -4.36
C ARG A 44 -4.93 1.32 -2.99
N PRO A 45 -5.66 0.19 -2.95
CA PRO A 45 -5.88 -0.54 -1.71
C PRO A 45 -4.55 -1.02 -1.10
N PRO A 46 -4.32 -0.84 0.21
CA PRO A 46 -3.12 -1.32 0.87
C PRO A 46 -3.16 -2.86 0.97
N GLN A 47 -2.05 -3.53 0.65
CA GLN A 47 -1.93 -4.99 0.83
C GLN A 47 -1.85 -5.37 2.31
N VAL A 48 -1.26 -4.49 3.11
CA VAL A 48 -1.06 -4.66 4.55
C VAL A 48 -1.43 -3.37 5.25
N MET A 49 -2.22 -3.49 6.31
CA MET A 49 -2.47 -2.44 7.28
C MET A 49 -1.76 -2.83 8.59
N LEU A 50 -1.21 -1.85 9.30
CA LEU A 50 -0.46 -2.07 10.52
C LEU A 50 -0.95 -1.13 11.62
N LEU A 51 -1.22 -1.67 12.81
CA LEU A 51 -1.57 -0.90 14.00
C LEU A 51 -0.58 -1.27 15.10
N CYS A 52 0.19 -0.30 15.60
CA CYS A 52 1.21 -0.51 16.63
C CYS A 52 0.82 0.21 17.91
N PHE A 53 0.99 -0.48 19.03
CA PHE A 53 0.60 -0.07 20.36
C PHE A 53 1.84 0.12 21.23
N ASN A 54 1.71 0.88 22.33
CA ASN A 54 2.81 1.08 23.29
C ASN A 54 3.06 -0.14 24.18
N GLU A 55 2.12 -1.06 24.27
CA GLU A 55 2.18 -2.26 25.11
C GLU A 55 1.85 -3.51 24.28
N PRO A 56 2.41 -4.69 24.62
CA PRO A 56 2.00 -5.95 24.03
C PRO A 56 0.52 -6.25 24.26
N ILE A 57 -0.17 -6.68 23.21
CA ILE A 57 -1.58 -7.11 23.26
C ILE A 57 -1.69 -8.61 23.55
N ALA A 58 -2.83 -8.99 24.12
CA ALA A 58 -3.21 -10.39 24.28
C ALA A 58 -3.51 -11.03 22.92
N ALA A 59 -3.15 -12.31 22.78
CA ALA A 59 -3.35 -13.11 21.57
C ALA A 59 -3.51 -14.60 21.90
N ALA A 60 -3.90 -14.92 23.14
CA ALA A 60 -4.05 -16.30 23.60
C ALA A 60 -5.38 -16.91 23.12
N THR A 61 -6.39 -16.06 22.91
CA THR A 61 -7.71 -16.46 22.43
C THR A 61 -8.15 -15.63 21.22
N PRO A 62 -9.05 -16.16 20.36
CA PRO A 62 -9.54 -15.43 19.18
C PRO A 62 -10.27 -14.11 19.49
N ASN A 63 -10.71 -13.90 20.73
CA ASN A 63 -11.47 -12.72 21.16
C ASN A 63 -10.58 -11.65 21.83
N ASP A 64 -9.26 -11.87 21.92
CA ASP A 64 -8.35 -10.91 22.55
C ASP A 64 -8.15 -9.65 21.71
N TYR A 65 -8.32 -9.76 20.40
CA TYR A 65 -8.31 -8.66 19.46
C TYR A 65 -9.32 -8.88 18.33
N SER A 66 -9.83 -7.79 17.76
CA SER A 66 -10.66 -7.83 16.57
C SER A 66 -10.46 -6.59 15.71
N LEU A 67 -10.59 -6.78 14.39
CA LEU A 67 -10.57 -5.71 13.41
C LEU A 67 -11.77 -5.86 12.48
N THR A 68 -12.44 -4.74 12.22
CA THR A 68 -13.54 -4.64 11.28
C THR A 68 -13.24 -3.51 10.31
N LEU A 69 -13.19 -3.82 9.02
CA LEU A 69 -13.04 -2.83 7.97
C LEU A 69 -14.40 -2.60 7.29
N ALA A 70 -14.91 -1.38 7.34
CA ALA A 70 -16.16 -0.99 6.73
C ALA A 70 -15.92 0.06 5.63
N ARG A 71 -16.59 -0.09 4.49
CA ARG A 71 -16.68 0.92 3.44
C ARG A 71 -17.82 1.89 3.78
N ALA A 72 -17.70 3.14 3.36
CA ALA A 72 -18.82 4.06 3.34
C ALA A 72 -19.99 3.43 2.57
N GLY A 73 -21.18 3.43 3.18
CA GLY A 73 -22.34 2.65 2.71
C GLY A 73 -22.60 1.36 3.50
N GLY A 74 -21.73 1.02 4.47
CA GLY A 74 -21.99 -0.04 5.46
C GLY A 74 -21.53 -1.45 5.04
N ALA A 75 -21.02 -1.63 3.82
CA ALA A 75 -20.43 -2.89 3.40
C ALA A 75 -19.14 -3.18 4.17
N THR A 76 -19.00 -4.40 4.69
CA THR A 76 -17.77 -4.84 5.37
C THR A 76 -16.82 -5.52 4.40
N VAL A 77 -15.52 -5.30 4.61
CA VAL A 77 -14.44 -5.97 3.88
C VAL A 77 -13.85 -7.01 4.83
N PRO A 78 -13.77 -8.30 4.45
CA PRO A 78 -13.14 -9.32 5.28
C PRO A 78 -11.68 -8.98 5.57
N VAL A 79 -11.27 -9.07 6.84
CA VAL A 79 -9.90 -8.80 7.27
C VAL A 79 -9.40 -9.98 8.11
N THR A 80 -8.17 -10.39 7.85
CA THR A 80 -7.42 -11.29 8.74
C THR A 80 -6.35 -10.48 9.46
N ALA A 81 -6.28 -10.60 10.79
CA ALA A 81 -5.31 -9.88 11.61
C ALA A 81 -4.42 -10.84 12.38
N THR A 82 -3.12 -10.54 12.40
CA THR A 82 -2.08 -11.34 13.05
C THR A 82 -1.19 -10.44 13.91
N PRO A 83 -1.00 -10.73 15.20
CA PRO A 83 -0.02 -10.06 16.03
C PRO A 83 1.39 -10.29 15.50
N VAL A 84 2.19 -9.22 15.48
CA VAL A 84 3.58 -9.22 15.03
C VAL A 84 4.43 -8.38 15.98
N ARG A 85 5.75 -8.45 15.82
CA ARG A 85 6.73 -7.67 16.63
C ARG A 85 6.52 -7.85 18.13
N GLY A 86 6.49 -9.11 18.60
CA GLY A 86 6.27 -9.42 20.02
C GLY A 86 4.91 -8.93 20.54
N ASN A 87 3.87 -9.04 19.72
CA ASN A 87 2.49 -8.62 20.02
C ASN A 87 2.32 -7.11 20.26
N THR A 88 3.28 -6.28 19.88
CA THR A 88 3.12 -4.81 19.98
C THR A 88 2.41 -4.22 18.76
N CYS A 89 2.28 -4.97 17.66
CA CYS A 89 1.53 -4.53 16.50
C CYS A 89 0.58 -5.61 15.97
N LEU A 90 -0.51 -5.19 15.35
CA LEU A 90 -1.42 -6.00 14.55
C LEU A 90 -1.19 -5.72 13.07
N GLU A 91 -0.78 -6.75 12.35
CA GLU A 91 -0.74 -6.74 10.89
C GLU A 91 -2.05 -7.29 10.34
N ALA A 92 -2.69 -6.54 9.44
CA ALA A 92 -4.00 -6.85 8.92
C ALA A 92 -3.99 -6.89 7.39
N ARG A 93 -4.54 -7.97 6.83
CA ARG A 93 -4.72 -8.17 5.39
C ARG A 93 -6.21 -8.19 5.07
N ALA A 94 -6.62 -7.33 4.15
CA ALA A 94 -8.00 -7.25 3.70
C ALA A 94 -8.20 -8.01 2.39
N ASN A 95 -9.33 -8.68 2.26
CA ASN A 95 -9.78 -9.25 0.99
C ASN A 95 -10.59 -8.19 0.24
N TRP A 96 -9.89 -7.36 -0.53
CA TRP A 96 -10.49 -6.21 -1.22
C TRP A 96 -11.48 -6.65 -2.32
N PRO A 97 -12.62 -5.95 -2.47
CA PRO A 97 -13.48 -6.11 -3.64
C PRO A 97 -12.79 -5.57 -4.90
N GLU A 98 -13.30 -5.94 -6.08
CA GLU A 98 -12.78 -5.47 -7.37
C GLU A 98 -12.79 -3.94 -7.47
N ASP A 99 -13.91 -3.30 -7.12
CA ASP A 99 -13.96 -1.85 -6.88
C ASP A 99 -13.78 -1.52 -5.39
N ALA A 100 -12.53 -1.22 -5.03
CA ALA A 100 -12.13 -0.82 -3.69
C ALA A 100 -12.02 0.71 -3.52
N THR A 101 -12.63 1.50 -4.41
CA THR A 101 -12.61 2.96 -4.33
C THR A 101 -13.49 3.48 -3.19
N GLY A 102 -13.12 4.59 -2.57
CA GLY A 102 -13.99 5.31 -1.62
C GLY A 102 -13.44 5.35 -0.20
N SER A 103 -14.30 5.73 0.74
CA SER A 103 -13.91 5.92 2.14
C SER A 103 -14.09 4.65 2.95
N TYR A 104 -13.16 4.42 3.87
CA TYR A 104 -13.11 3.25 4.74
C TYR A 104 -12.89 3.64 6.20
N ALA A 105 -13.49 2.87 7.10
CA ALA A 105 -13.28 2.95 8.53
C ALA A 105 -12.77 1.58 9.03
N LEU A 106 -11.58 1.56 9.61
CA LEU A 106 -10.98 0.42 10.27
C LEU A 106 -11.20 0.54 11.77
N SER A 107 -12.19 -0.16 12.29
CA SER A 107 -12.43 -0.28 13.72
C SER A 107 -11.61 -1.43 14.30
N TRP A 108 -11.03 -1.21 15.46
CA TRP A 108 -10.22 -2.20 16.16
C TRP A 108 -10.60 -2.26 17.63
N ARG A 109 -10.40 -3.43 18.22
CA ARG A 109 -10.49 -3.67 19.65
C ARG A 109 -9.31 -4.56 20.06
N VAL A 110 -8.61 -4.19 21.12
CA VAL A 110 -7.47 -4.96 21.64
C VAL A 110 -7.50 -5.03 23.15
N ARG A 111 -7.07 -6.16 23.71
CA ARG A 111 -6.81 -6.33 25.15
C ARG A 111 -5.32 -6.34 25.40
N GLN A 112 -4.90 -5.84 26.56
CA GLN A 112 -3.50 -5.90 26.98
C GLN A 112 -3.13 -7.33 27.41
N GLN A 113 -1.87 -7.71 27.22
CA GLN A 113 -1.40 -9.06 27.52
C GLN A 113 -1.50 -9.43 29.01
N GLN A 114 -1.22 -8.49 29.92
CA GLN A 114 -1.29 -8.73 31.37
C GLN A 114 -2.72 -8.58 31.94
N GLY A 115 -3.72 -8.33 31.08
CA GLY A 115 -5.12 -8.18 31.47
C GLY A 115 -5.59 -6.72 31.55
N GLY A 116 -6.85 -6.52 31.95
CA GLY A 116 -7.48 -5.20 31.99
C GLY A 116 -8.61 -5.01 30.98
N GLN A 117 -9.02 -3.76 30.79
CA GLN A 117 -10.09 -3.41 29.86
C GLN A 117 -9.59 -3.44 28.42
N ALA A 118 -10.49 -3.78 27.49
CA ALA A 118 -10.17 -3.69 26.07
C ALA A 118 -10.21 -2.22 25.63
N LEU A 119 -9.18 -1.77 24.91
CA LEU A 119 -9.25 -0.51 24.19
C LEU A 119 -9.88 -0.75 22.83
N SER A 120 -10.60 0.25 22.32
CA SER A 120 -11.12 0.25 20.96
C SER A 120 -10.91 1.61 20.33
N GLY A 121 -10.85 1.63 19.01
CA GLY A 121 -10.74 2.84 18.23
C GLY A 121 -11.14 2.61 16.79
N THR A 122 -11.20 3.70 16.04
CA THR A 122 -11.52 3.68 14.61
C THR A 122 -10.52 4.56 13.88
N LEU A 123 -10.05 4.05 12.75
CA LEU A 123 -9.18 4.78 11.83
C LEU A 123 -9.86 4.98 10.48
N SER A 124 -9.90 6.19 9.97
CA SER A 124 -10.50 6.50 8.67
C SER A 124 -9.44 6.71 7.59
N PHE A 125 -9.69 6.22 6.38
CA PHE A 125 -8.87 6.52 5.19
C PHE A 125 -9.73 6.46 3.93
N SER A 126 -9.22 6.93 2.80
CA SER A 126 -9.90 6.82 1.50
C SER A 126 -8.97 6.27 0.43
N ILE A 127 -9.57 5.60 -0.54
CA ILE A 127 -8.91 5.09 -1.74
C ILE A 127 -9.48 5.86 -2.93
N ALA A 128 -8.62 6.54 -3.68
CA ALA A 128 -9.00 7.31 -4.86
C ALA A 128 -9.38 6.36 -6.01
N PRO A 129 -10.27 6.79 -6.92
CA PRO A 129 -10.53 6.05 -8.14
C PRO A 129 -9.23 5.93 -8.96
N PRO A 130 -9.08 4.88 -9.77
CA PRO A 130 -7.96 4.78 -10.69
C PRO A 130 -7.89 6.05 -11.54
N SER A 131 -6.70 6.65 -11.61
CA SER A 131 -6.50 7.83 -12.45
C SER A 131 -6.72 7.42 -13.91
N PRO A 132 -7.51 8.19 -14.69
CA PRO A 132 -7.67 7.90 -16.10
C PRO A 132 -6.31 7.93 -16.79
N PRO A 133 -6.08 7.07 -17.81
CA PRO A 133 -4.84 7.09 -18.57
C PRO A 133 -4.62 8.48 -19.17
N ASP A 134 -3.37 8.94 -19.15
CA ASP A 134 -2.99 10.23 -19.77
C ASP A 134 -3.00 10.09 -21.30
N VAL A 135 -4.20 10.26 -21.88
CA VAL A 135 -4.46 10.11 -23.31
C VAL A 135 -3.67 11.13 -24.12
N LEU A 136 -3.45 12.33 -23.59
CA LEU A 136 -2.66 13.36 -24.26
C LEU A 136 -1.19 12.92 -24.37
N ARG A 137 -0.60 12.41 -23.29
CA ARG A 137 0.76 11.89 -23.32
C ARG A 137 0.89 10.70 -24.26
N LEU A 138 -0.07 9.78 -24.25
CA LEU A 138 -0.09 8.65 -25.19
C LEU A 138 -0.18 9.15 -26.64
N ALA A 139 -1.06 10.11 -26.93
CA ALA A 139 -1.23 10.68 -28.26
C ALA A 139 0.02 11.43 -28.73
N LEU A 140 0.68 12.18 -27.85
CA LEU A 140 1.92 12.89 -28.19
C LEU A 140 3.05 11.90 -28.54
N ILE A 141 3.17 10.79 -27.80
CA ILE A 141 4.17 9.75 -28.10
C ILE A 141 3.88 9.10 -29.45
N THR A 142 2.61 8.74 -29.73
CA THR A 142 2.26 8.08 -31.00
C THR A 142 2.43 9.03 -32.19
N ILE A 143 2.01 10.29 -32.07
CA ILE A 143 2.20 11.30 -33.12
C ILE A 143 3.69 11.55 -33.38
N ALA A 144 4.50 11.69 -32.32
CA ALA A 144 5.94 11.89 -32.47
C ALA A 144 6.62 10.67 -33.15
N ALA A 145 6.23 9.45 -32.79
CA ALA A 145 6.75 8.24 -33.41
C ALA A 145 6.39 8.14 -34.90
N VAL A 146 5.12 8.41 -35.26
CA VAL A 146 4.65 8.37 -36.65
C VAL A 146 5.29 9.49 -37.48
N GLY A 147 5.32 10.72 -36.94
CA GLY A 147 5.95 11.87 -37.60
C GLY A 147 7.46 11.66 -37.79
N GLY A 148 8.14 11.14 -36.76
CA GLY A 148 9.56 10.79 -36.83
C GLY A 148 9.85 9.70 -37.86
N ALA A 149 9.04 8.63 -37.91
CA ALA A 149 9.18 7.57 -38.90
C ALA A 149 8.97 8.07 -40.33
N ALA A 150 7.97 8.93 -40.55
CA ALA A 150 7.72 9.54 -41.85
C ALA A 150 8.89 10.44 -42.30
N LEU A 151 9.42 11.27 -41.40
CA LEU A 151 10.60 12.10 -41.68
C LEU A 151 11.83 11.24 -41.97
N LEU A 152 12.06 10.18 -41.20
CA LEU A 152 13.19 9.26 -41.42
C LEU A 152 13.07 8.56 -42.78
N ALA A 153 11.88 8.06 -43.13
CA ALA A 153 11.61 7.43 -44.43
C ALA A 153 11.83 8.42 -45.59
N LEU A 154 11.38 9.67 -45.44
CA LEU A 154 11.61 10.73 -46.42
C LEU A 154 13.10 11.01 -46.61
N VAL A 155 13.86 11.17 -45.51
CA VAL A 155 15.31 11.41 -45.55
C VAL A 155 16.04 10.24 -46.22
N LEU A 156 15.69 8.99 -45.87
CA LEU A 156 16.27 7.81 -46.50
C LEU A 156 15.94 7.73 -48.00
N THR A 157 14.73 8.14 -48.41
CA THR A 157 14.31 8.14 -49.82
C THR A 157 15.08 9.19 -50.61
N LEU A 158 15.21 10.41 -50.09
CA LEU A 158 15.99 11.49 -50.73
C LEU A 158 17.48 11.16 -50.79
N PHE A 159 18.03 10.56 -49.73
CA PHE A 159 19.40 10.10 -49.71
C PHE A 159 19.63 9.01 -50.76
N ARG A 160 18.76 7.99 -50.86
CA ARG A 160 18.86 6.96 -51.91
C ARG A 160 18.83 7.54 -53.31
N HIS A 161 18.01 8.56 -53.55
CA HIS A 161 17.93 9.22 -54.85
C HIS A 161 19.22 9.99 -55.19
N SER A 162 19.87 10.63 -54.20
CA SER A 162 21.10 11.38 -54.45
C SER A 162 22.34 10.50 -54.72
N ILE A 163 22.36 9.25 -54.24
CA ILE A 163 23.46 8.30 -54.51
C ILE A 163 23.28 7.50 -55.81
N GLY A 164 22.20 7.73 -56.57
CA GLY A 164 21.98 7.06 -57.86
C GLY A 164 21.73 5.55 -57.76
N PHE A 165 21.07 5.10 -56.70
CA PHE A 165 20.75 3.67 -56.52
C PHE A 165 19.55 3.28 -57.41
N GLU A 166 19.76 3.23 -58.72
CA GLU A 166 18.79 2.65 -59.67
C GLU A 166 18.65 1.14 -59.38
N PRO A 167 17.43 0.60 -59.21
CA PRO A 167 17.25 -0.84 -59.19
C PRO A 167 17.73 -1.40 -60.53
N HIS A 168 18.69 -2.33 -60.51
CA HIS A 168 19.09 -3.06 -61.72
C HIS A 168 17.85 -3.73 -62.31
N ARG A 169 17.36 -3.18 -63.42
CA ARG A 169 16.37 -3.85 -64.25
C ARG A 169 17.09 -5.06 -64.84
N PRO A 170 16.68 -6.31 -64.55
CA PRO A 170 17.26 -7.45 -65.22
C PRO A 170 17.09 -7.24 -66.74
N PRO A 171 18.13 -7.52 -67.55
CA PRO A 171 18.06 -7.29 -68.98
C PRO A 171 16.89 -8.10 -69.54
N ALA A 172 16.03 -7.44 -70.32
CA ALA A 172 15.04 -8.14 -71.12
C ALA A 172 15.81 -9.04 -72.07
N GLU A 173 15.66 -10.35 -71.91
CA GLU A 173 16.18 -11.32 -72.87
C GLU A 173 15.67 -10.91 -74.25
N THR A 174 16.62 -10.62 -75.13
CA THR A 174 16.35 -10.42 -76.54
C THR A 174 15.98 -11.78 -77.10
N GLU A 175 14.68 -12.09 -77.08
CA GLU A 175 14.15 -13.22 -77.83
C GLU A 175 14.39 -12.91 -79.32
N SER A 176 15.49 -13.50 -79.77
CA SER A 176 16.03 -13.41 -81.11
C SER A 176 15.22 -14.35 -81.99
N GLU A 177 14.73 -13.83 -83.12
CA GLU A 177 14.92 -14.46 -84.41
C GLU A 177 14.52 -15.94 -84.55
N SER A 178 13.27 -16.22 -84.95
CA SER A 178 12.94 -17.42 -85.75
C SER A 178 11.57 -17.27 -86.42
N LEU A 179 11.44 -16.36 -87.39
CA LEU A 179 10.40 -16.48 -88.42
C LEU A 179 11.04 -17.09 -89.67
N VAL A 180 11.22 -18.41 -89.58
CA VAL A 180 11.49 -19.33 -90.69
C VAL A 180 10.37 -19.18 -91.72
N GLY A 181 10.76 -19.05 -92.99
CA GLY A 181 9.87 -18.75 -94.09
C GLY A 181 8.84 -19.84 -94.40
N HIS A 182 7.70 -19.40 -94.91
CA HIS A 182 6.83 -20.14 -95.83
C HIS A 182 5.95 -19.13 -96.56
N HIS A 183 6.24 -18.92 -97.86
CA HIS A 183 5.33 -19.05 -99.02
C HIS A 183 5.91 -18.35 -100.24
#